data_AF-A0A7V9I8E4-F1
#
_entry.id   AF-A0A7V9I8E4-F1
#
_cell.length_a   1.000
_cell.length_b   1.000
_cell.length_c   1.000
_cell.angle_alpha   90.00
_cell.angle_beta   90.00
_cell.angle_gamma   90.00
#
_symmetry.space_group_name_H-M   'P 1'
#
loop_
_entity.id
_entity.type
_entity.pdbx_description
1 polymer ?
#
loop_
_entity_poly.entity_id
_entity_poly.type
_entity_poly.pdbx_seq_one_letter_code
_entity_poly.pdbx_strand_id
1 'polypeptide(L)'
;MSLQMVPVISPTRHLQRPIEDPLLAYLGSLSPRSRVTVEERLHAVAKLMQVPYEDVVWHQLHAHHVEWIRQALTERGVAPSTGNVTLSALKGIARGARASGLRRPV
;
A
#
# COMPACT_ATOMS: atom_id res chain seq x y z
N MET A 1 -14.00 -18.91 -53.54
CA MET A 1 -14.74 -18.31 -52.40
C MET A 1 -14.16 -18.89 -51.13
N SER A 2 -13.15 -18.24 -50.56
CA SER A 2 -12.43 -18.75 -49.38
C SER A 2 -13.07 -18.19 -48.12
N LEU A 3 -13.67 -19.06 -47.30
CA LEU A 3 -14.11 -18.74 -45.95
C LEU A 3 -12.88 -18.64 -45.05
N GLN A 4 -12.49 -17.42 -44.69
CA GLN A 4 -11.47 -17.17 -43.68
C GLN A 4 -12.15 -17.16 -42.30
N MET A 5 -12.00 -18.25 -41.55
CA MET A 5 -12.25 -18.23 -40.11
C MET A 5 -11.20 -17.37 -39.43
N VAL A 6 -11.61 -16.19 -38.99
CA VAL A 6 -10.81 -15.33 -38.09
C VAL A 6 -10.93 -15.90 -36.68
N PRO A 7 -9.82 -16.07 -35.92
CA PRO A 7 -9.87 -16.76 -34.65
C PRO A 7 -10.71 -15.98 -33.64
N VAL A 8 -11.55 -16.73 -32.91
CA VAL A 8 -12.21 -16.29 -31.69
C VAL A 8 -11.18 -15.59 -30.80
N ILE A 9 -11.46 -14.33 -30.47
CA ILE A 9 -10.68 -13.54 -29.54
C ILE A 9 -10.62 -14.35 -28.25
N SER A 10 -9.43 -14.88 -27.95
CA SER A 10 -9.20 -15.76 -26.81
C SER A 10 -9.68 -15.07 -25.53
N PRO A 11 -10.28 -15.81 -24.60
CA PRO A 11 -10.88 -15.24 -23.41
C PRO A 11 -9.80 -14.51 -22.66
N THR A 12 -10.12 -13.26 -22.30
CA THR A 12 -9.50 -12.44 -21.27
C THR A 12 -8.40 -13.20 -20.53
N ARG A 13 -7.17 -13.13 -21.05
CA ARG A 13 -6.01 -13.38 -20.22
C ARG A 13 -6.14 -12.28 -19.18
N HIS A 14 -6.77 -12.60 -18.04
CA HIS A 14 -6.57 -11.87 -16.82
C HIS A 14 -5.06 -11.74 -16.77
N LEU A 15 -4.58 -10.54 -17.08
CA LEU A 15 -3.22 -10.17 -16.77
C LEU A 15 -3.23 -10.37 -15.25
N GLN A 16 -2.81 -11.56 -14.81
CA GLN A 16 -2.19 -11.76 -13.54
C GLN A 16 -1.02 -10.79 -13.60
N ARG A 17 -1.31 -9.50 -13.36
CA ARG A 17 -0.29 -8.58 -12.92
C ARG A 17 0.34 -9.34 -11.76
N PRO A 18 1.68 -9.45 -11.74
CA PRO A 18 2.35 -9.93 -10.55
C PRO A 18 1.65 -9.28 -9.35
N ILE A 19 1.43 -10.04 -8.28
CA ILE A 19 0.99 -9.44 -7.02
C ILE A 19 2.06 -8.42 -6.68
N GLU A 20 1.86 -7.18 -7.13
CA GLU A 20 2.80 -6.10 -6.92
C GLU A 20 2.80 -5.90 -5.41
N ASP A 21 3.99 -5.86 -4.85
CA ASP A 21 4.15 -5.46 -3.46
C ASP A 21 3.36 -4.15 -3.29
N PRO A 22 2.32 -4.14 -2.44
CA PRO A 22 1.41 -3.01 -2.31
C PRO A 22 2.12 -1.73 -1.85
N LEU A 23 3.24 -1.87 -1.13
CA LEU A 23 4.11 -0.76 -0.77
C LEU A 23 4.81 -0.23 -2.02
N LEU A 24 5.44 -1.09 -2.81
CA LEU A 24 6.12 -0.68 -4.04
C LEU A 24 5.16 -0.10 -5.08
N ALA A 25 3.97 -0.66 -5.23
CA ALA A 25 2.93 -0.14 -6.11
C ALA A 25 2.48 1.27 -5.68
N TYR A 26 2.25 1.46 -4.37
CA TYR A 26 1.88 2.77 -3.82
C TYR A 26 3.00 3.80 -4.03
N LEU A 27 4.23 3.47 -3.63
CA LEU A 27 5.40 4.33 -3.80
C LEU A 27 5.69 4.62 -5.29
N GLY A 28 5.46 3.63 -6.16
CA GLY A 28 5.59 3.74 -7.61
C GLY A 28 4.66 4.78 -8.22
N SER A 29 3.46 4.95 -7.66
CA SER A 29 2.46 5.93 -8.12
C SER A 29 2.80 7.39 -7.77
N LEU A 30 3.77 7.62 -6.88
CA LEU A 30 4.13 8.96 -6.41
C LEU A 30 5.21 9.59 -7.31
N SER A 31 5.27 10.92 -7.31
CA SER A 31 6.41 11.66 -7.86
C SER A 31 7.70 11.30 -7.09
N PRO A 32 8.90 11.46 -7.67
CA PRO A 32 10.15 11.08 -7.01
C PRO A 32 10.35 11.73 -5.63
N ARG A 33 10.04 13.02 -5.51
CA ARG A 33 10.15 13.75 -4.24
C ARG A 33 9.13 13.27 -3.20
N SER A 34 7.89 13.06 -3.61
CA SER A 34 6.85 12.55 -2.73
C SER A 34 7.13 11.13 -2.28
N ARG A 35 7.71 10.29 -3.15
CA ARG A 35 8.12 8.92 -2.82
C ARG A 35 9.10 8.90 -1.65
N VAL A 36 10.22 9.62 -1.77
CA VAL A 36 11.24 9.71 -0.70
C VAL A 36 10.61 10.21 0.60
N THR A 37 9.82 11.27 0.52
CA THR A 37 9.18 11.87 1.70
C THR A 37 8.21 10.88 2.37
N VAL A 38 7.41 10.16 1.59
CA VAL A 38 6.45 9.18 2.11
C VAL A 38 7.18 7.97 2.69
N GLU A 39 8.23 7.48 2.03
CA GLU A 39 9.04 6.37 2.52
C GLU A 39 9.69 6.67 3.87
N GLU A 40 10.30 7.84 4.04
CA GLU A 40 10.84 8.30 5.33
C GLU A 40 9.77 8.31 6.45
N ARG A 41 8.55 8.70 6.10
CA ARG A 41 7.42 8.72 7.05
C ARG A 41 6.98 7.30 7.42
N LEU A 42 6.96 6.39 6.46
CA LEU A 42 6.63 4.99 6.74
C LEU A 42 7.70 4.34 7.62
N HIS A 43 8.98 4.67 7.43
CA HIS A 43 10.04 4.29 8.37
C HIS A 43 9.81 4.85 9.78
N ALA A 44 9.39 6.12 9.90
CA ALA A 44 9.06 6.70 11.19
C ALA A 44 7.87 5.99 11.88
N VAL A 45 6.87 5.57 11.09
CA VAL A 45 5.75 4.76 11.59
C VAL A 45 6.20 3.36 12.03
N ALA A 46 7.07 2.70 11.28
CA ALA A 46 7.61 1.39 11.66
C ALA A 46 8.37 1.47 13.00
N LYS A 47 9.19 2.50 13.19
CA LYS A 47 9.86 2.80 14.47
C LYS A 47 8.86 3.03 15.60
N LEU A 48 7.77 3.73 15.32
CA LEU A 48 6.70 4.01 16.28
C LEU A 48 6.01 2.70 16.71
N MET A 49 5.76 1.79 15.76
CA MET A 49 5.22 0.46 16.01
C MET A 49 6.22 -0.54 16.62
N GLN A 50 7.51 -0.16 16.73
CA GLN A 50 8.61 -1.01 17.19
C GLN A 50 8.79 -2.29 16.36
N VAL A 51 8.55 -2.20 15.05
CA VAL A 51 8.74 -3.30 14.08
C VAL A 51 9.75 -2.85 13.03
N PRO A 52 10.68 -3.72 12.58
CA PRO A 52 11.51 -3.43 11.41
C PRO A 52 10.65 -3.05 10.21
N TYR A 53 11.13 -2.15 9.35
CA TYR A 53 10.30 -1.60 8.27
C TYR A 53 9.88 -2.68 7.26
N GLU A 54 10.80 -3.59 6.97
CA GLU A 54 10.63 -4.77 6.13
C GLU A 54 9.63 -5.79 6.70
N ASP A 55 9.45 -5.80 8.02
CA ASP A 55 8.57 -6.75 8.73
C ASP A 55 7.16 -6.20 8.95
N VAL A 56 6.88 -4.97 8.51
CA VAL A 56 5.56 -4.38 8.69
C VAL A 56 4.52 -5.14 7.86
N VAL A 57 3.61 -5.81 8.56
CA VAL A 57 2.52 -6.59 7.95
C VAL A 57 1.37 -5.66 7.53
N TRP A 58 1.54 -4.96 6.42
CA TRP A 58 0.62 -3.89 5.96
C TRP A 58 -0.86 -4.30 5.88
N HIS A 59 -1.18 -5.54 5.54
CA HIS A 59 -2.56 -6.02 5.44
C HIS A 59 -3.29 -6.11 6.80
N GLN A 60 -2.53 -6.20 7.91
CA GLN A 60 -3.05 -6.25 9.28
C GLN A 60 -3.25 -4.86 9.91
N LEU A 61 -2.94 -3.76 9.20
CA LEU A 61 -3.19 -2.40 9.69
C LEU A 61 -4.68 -2.03 9.71
N HIS A 62 -5.40 -2.48 10.72
CA HIS A 62 -6.79 -2.13 11.00
C HIS A 62 -7.00 -0.68 11.47
N ALA A 63 -8.25 -0.24 11.53
CA ALA A 63 -8.63 1.11 11.93
C ALA A 63 -8.07 1.51 13.30
N HIS A 64 -8.04 0.59 14.27
CA HIS A 64 -7.46 0.88 15.59
C HIS A 64 -5.96 1.15 15.55
N HIS A 65 -5.19 0.47 14.68
CA HIS A 65 -3.76 0.78 14.49
C HIS A 65 -3.57 2.17 13.88
N VAL A 66 -4.38 2.51 12.87
CA VAL A 66 -4.32 3.83 12.22
C VAL A 66 -4.66 4.94 13.22
N GLU A 67 -5.64 4.70 14.08
CA GLU A 67 -6.05 5.65 15.13
C GLU A 67 -4.96 5.82 16.20
N TRP A 68 -4.35 4.73 16.65
CA TRP A 68 -3.22 4.79 17.58
C TRP A 68 -2.02 5.53 16.97
N ILE A 69 -1.68 5.27 15.70
CA ILE A 69 -0.63 5.99 14.97
C ILE A 69 -0.97 7.48 14.87
N ARG A 70 -2.23 7.83 14.59
CA ARG A 70 -2.68 9.23 14.55
C ARG A 70 -2.43 9.93 15.88
N GLN A 71 -2.81 9.32 17.00
CA GLN A 71 -2.61 9.86 18.34
C GLN A 71 -1.11 10.05 18.63
N ALA A 72 -0.31 9.03 18.36
CA ALA A 72 1.12 9.07 18.61
C ALA A 72 1.86 10.11 17.72
N LEU A 73 1.39 10.36 16.50
CA LEU A 73 1.89 11.48 15.67
C LEU A 73 1.52 12.84 16.27
N THR A 74 0.29 13.00 16.77
CA THR A 74 -0.17 14.22 17.44
C THR A 74 0.64 14.50 18.71
N GLU A 75 0.85 13.50 19.56
CA GLU A 75 1.64 13.61 20.80
C GLU A 75 3.09 14.03 20.53
N ARG A 76 3.65 13.62 19.40
CA ARG A 76 5.00 14.01 18.95
C ARG A 76 5.06 15.39 18.29
N GLY A 77 3.95 16.14 18.27
CA GLY A 77 3.89 17.48 17.68
C GLY A 77 3.97 17.49 16.14
N VAL A 78 3.67 16.37 15.49
CA VAL A 78 3.68 16.29 14.03
C VAL A 78 2.57 17.17 13.46
N ALA A 79 2.93 18.07 12.53
CA ALA A 79 1.97 18.98 11.92
C ALA A 79 0.76 18.23 11.29
N PRO A 80 -0.48 18.73 11.40
CA PRO A 80 -1.68 18.01 10.95
C PRO A 80 -1.65 17.58 9.47
N SER A 81 -1.15 18.46 8.59
CA SER A 81 -1.00 18.17 7.15
C SER A 81 -0.05 16.99 6.91
N THR A 82 1.05 16.96 7.66
CA THR A 82 2.05 15.90 7.66
C THR A 82 1.47 14.61 8.24
N GLY A 83 0.70 14.66 9.33
CA GLY A 83 -0.02 13.51 9.85
C GLY A 83 -0.97 12.90 8.80
N ASN A 84 -1.78 13.75 8.15
CA ASN A 84 -2.77 13.31 7.16
C ASN A 84 -2.17 12.63 5.94
N VAL A 85 -1.04 13.13 5.43
CA VAL A 85 -0.30 12.48 4.34
C VAL A 85 0.15 11.08 4.76
N THR A 86 0.72 10.96 5.96
CA THR A 86 1.20 9.68 6.50
C THR A 86 0.06 8.68 6.66
N LEU A 87 -1.04 9.09 7.27
CA LEU A 87 -2.22 8.23 7.46
C LEU A 87 -2.89 7.84 6.12
N SER A 88 -2.88 8.75 5.14
CA SER A 88 -3.40 8.45 3.80
C SER A 88 -2.56 7.39 3.10
N ALA A 89 -1.23 7.46 3.21
CA ALA A 89 -0.34 6.44 2.69
C ALA A 89 -0.58 5.07 3.34
N LEU A 90 -0.64 5.02 4.68
CA LEU A 90 -0.92 3.78 5.41
C LEU A 90 -2.24 3.13 4.98
N LYS A 91 -3.31 3.91 4.86
CA LYS A 91 -4.62 3.42 4.42
C LYS A 91 -4.56 2.90 2.98
N GLY A 92 -3.86 3.60 2.09
CA GLY A 92 -3.69 3.20 0.68
C GLY A 92 -2.97 1.86 0.55
N ILE A 93 -1.81 1.74 1.21
CA ILE A 93 -0.99 0.52 1.20
C ILE A 93 -1.75 -0.64 1.84
N ALA A 94 -2.38 -0.43 3.01
CA ALA A 94 -3.15 -1.48 3.68
C ALA A 94 -4.35 -1.94 2.85
N ARG A 95 -5.01 -1.04 2.10
CA ARG A 95 -6.07 -1.40 1.16
C ARG A 95 -5.52 -2.22 0.00
N GLY A 96 -4.41 -1.79 -0.60
CA GLY A 96 -3.73 -2.53 -1.68
C GLY A 96 -3.33 -3.94 -1.24
N ALA A 97 -2.72 -4.06 -0.06
CA ALA A 97 -2.28 -5.34 0.51
C ALA A 97 -3.43 -6.33 0.76
N ARG A 98 -4.61 -5.84 1.15
CA ARG A 98 -5.81 -6.68 1.32
C ARG A 98 -6.42 -7.10 -0.01
N ALA A 99 -6.29 -6.26 -1.03
CA ALA A 99 -6.81 -6.53 -2.36
C ALA A 99 -5.94 -7.54 -3.12
N SER A 100 -4.63 -7.58 -2.87
CA SER A 100 -3.69 -8.50 -3.49
C SER A 100 -3.72 -9.95 -2.95
N GLY A 101 -4.69 -10.29 -2.09
CA GLY A 101 -4.92 -11.67 -1.66
C GLY A 101 -4.15 -12.11 -0.42
N LEU A 102 -3.34 -11.24 0.21
CA LEU A 102 -2.68 -11.48 1.50
C LEU A 102 -3.69 -11.39 2.67
N ARG A 103 -4.80 -12.14 2.60
CA ARG A 103 -5.73 -12.27 3.73
C ARG A 103 -5.34 -13.52 4.52
N ARG A 104 -4.56 -13.32 5.59
CA ARG A 104 -4.24 -14.25 6.71
C ARG A 104 -3.84 -15.69 6.32
N PRO A 105 -2.67 -16.22 6.74
CA PRO A 105 -2.62 -17.64 7.05
C PRO A 105 -3.59 -17.90 8.23
N VAL A 106 -4.45 -18.90 8.06
CA VAL A 106 -5.35 -19.43 9.09
C VAL A 106 -4.57 -20.03 10.26
#